data_AF-A0A3D1ZCQ9-F1
#
_entry.id   AF-A0A3D1ZCQ9-F1
#
_cell.length_a   1.000
_cell.length_b   1.000
_cell.length_c   1.000
_cell.angle_alpha   90.00
_cell.angle_beta   90.00
_cell.angle_gamma   90.00
#
_symmetry.space_group_name_H-M   'P 1'
#
loop_
_entity.id
_entity.type
_entity.pdbx_description
1 polymer ?
#
loop_
_entity_poly.entity_id
_entity_poly.type
_entity_poly.pdbx_seq_one_letter_code
_entity_poly.pdbx_strand_id
1 'polypeptide(L)'
;MFERQTIKAHSETPGAPVTPGIVLDLMQEKGFDLSGNTRNQVTPEMVGSADRIILMLGRIPPEDFLSQSEKTEVWDITDPVHMTRETTALIMDEVQ
;
A
#
# COMPACT_ATOMS: atom_id res chain seq x y z
N MET A 1 -8.62 19.83 -16.30
CA MET A 1 -9.66 18.93 -15.76
C MET A 1 -8.91 17.88 -14.96
N PHE A 2 -8.91 17.97 -13.63
CA PHE A 2 -8.24 16.95 -12.80
C PHE A 2 -9.15 15.72 -12.78
N GLU A 3 -8.68 14.61 -13.34
CA GLU A 3 -9.38 13.34 -13.25
C GLU A 3 -9.54 12.97 -11.78
N ARG A 4 -10.76 12.61 -11.36
CA ARG A 4 -11.01 12.12 -10.01
C ARG A 4 -10.36 10.74 -9.88
N GLN A 5 -9.18 10.68 -9.27
CA GLN A 5 -8.54 9.41 -8.94
C GLN A 5 -9.12 8.88 -7.62
N THR A 6 -9.46 7.59 -7.60
CA THR A 6 -9.85 6.89 -6.37
C THR A 6 -8.73 5.92 -6.01
N ILE A 7 -8.09 6.13 -4.86
CA ILE A 7 -7.02 5.27 -4.35
C ILE A 7 -7.59 4.41 -3.23
N LYS A 8 -7.27 3.11 -3.22
CA LYS A 8 -7.66 2.18 -2.15
C LYS A 8 -6.47 1.32 -1.77
N ALA A 9 -6.24 1.15 -0.47
CA ALA A 9 -5.16 0.32 0.07
C ALA A 9 -5.70 -1.00 0.62
N HIS A 10 -5.02 -2.10 0.30
CA HIS A 10 -5.44 -3.46 0.65
C HIS A 10 -4.23 -4.33 0.97
N SER A 11 -4.48 -5.43 1.68
CA SER A 11 -3.47 -6.40 2.12
C SER A 11 -3.66 -7.74 1.40
N GLU A 12 -2.58 -8.45 1.10
CA GLU A 12 -2.63 -9.84 0.64
C GLU A 12 -2.86 -10.85 1.78
N THR A 13 -2.59 -10.45 3.02
CA THR A 13 -2.79 -11.32 4.19
C THR A 13 -4.04 -10.93 4.95
N PRO A 14 -5.02 -11.85 5.13
CA PRO A 14 -6.18 -11.60 5.97
C PRO A 14 -5.74 -11.36 7.42
N GLY A 15 -6.22 -10.28 8.03
CA GLY A 15 -5.87 -9.96 9.43
C GLY A 15 -4.43 -9.48 9.63
N ALA A 16 -3.78 -8.96 8.58
CA ALA A 16 -2.46 -8.32 8.71
C ALA A 16 -2.45 -7.27 9.83
N PRO A 17 -1.31 -7.08 10.54
CA PRO A 17 -1.19 -6.10 11.61
C PRO A 17 -1.70 -4.73 11.18
N VAL A 18 -2.38 -4.03 12.10
CA VAL A 18 -2.79 -2.65 11.90
C VAL A 18 -1.57 -1.79 11.52
N THR A 19 -1.81 -0.77 10.70
CA THR A 19 -0.77 0.19 10.31
C THR A 19 0.01 0.64 11.55
N PRO A 20 1.36 0.53 11.56
CA PRO A 20 2.14 0.91 12.74
C PRO A 20 1.85 2.34 13.17
N GLY A 21 1.74 2.58 14.48
CA GLY A 21 1.42 3.92 15.02
C GLY A 21 2.38 5.01 14.52
N ILE A 22 3.67 4.67 14.38
CA ILE A 22 4.70 5.57 13.82
C ILE A 22 4.33 6.08 12.42
N VAL A 23 3.74 5.24 11.57
CA VAL A 23 3.31 5.63 10.21
C VAL A 23 2.10 6.56 10.29
N LEU A 24 1.16 6.31 11.20
CA LEU A 24 -0.01 7.16 11.41
C LEU A 24 0.41 8.57 11.89
N ASP A 25 1.33 8.63 12.85
CA ASP A 25 1.86 9.90 13.37
C ASP A 25 2.54 10.73 12.27
N LEU A 26 3.42 10.10 11.48
CA LEU A 26 4.14 10.76 10.38
C LEU A 26 3.19 11.24 9.28
N MET A 27 2.15 10.47 8.95
CA MET A 27 1.14 10.88 7.97
C MET A 27 0.29 12.05 8.49
N GLN A 28 -0.08 12.03 9.76
CA GLN A 28 -0.80 13.13 10.39
C GLN A 28 0.02 14.42 10.39
N GLU A 29 1.33 14.34 10.65
CA GLU A 29 2.27 15.48 10.54
C GLU A 29 2.35 16.06 9.12
N LYS A 30 2.23 15.21 8.09
CA LYS A 30 2.14 15.63 6.68
C LYS A 30 0.74 16.10 6.26
N GLY A 31 -0.23 16.10 7.17
CA GLY A 31 -1.61 16.56 6.92
C GLY A 31 -2.56 15.48 6.37
N PHE A 32 -2.17 14.22 6.40
CA PHE A 32 -2.99 13.09 5.96
C PHE A 32 -3.55 12.31 7.16
N ASP A 33 -4.87 12.20 7.28
CA ASP A 33 -5.51 11.35 8.27
C ASP A 33 -5.77 9.94 7.70
N LEU A 34 -5.03 8.96 8.21
CA LEU A 34 -5.19 7.54 7.86
C LEU A 34 -5.80 6.72 9.01
N SER A 35 -6.19 7.36 10.12
CA SER A 35 -6.61 6.67 11.34
C SER A 35 -7.91 5.86 11.15
N GLY A 36 -8.75 6.28 10.19
CA GLY A 36 -9.98 5.58 9.81
C GLY A 36 -9.78 4.46 8.78
N ASN A 37 -8.58 4.27 8.24
CA ASN A 37 -8.36 3.28 7.19
C ASN A 37 -8.34 1.87 7.77
N THR A 38 -9.16 0.99 7.20
CA THR A 38 -9.16 -0.44 7.50
C THR A 38 -8.39 -1.20 6.42
N ARG A 39 -7.59 -2.20 6.82
CA ARG A 39 -6.98 -3.13 5.87
C ARG A 39 -8.01 -4.18 5.48
N ASN A 40 -8.35 -4.24 4.19
CA ASN A 40 -9.12 -5.35 3.62
C ASN A 40 -8.24 -6.25 2.78
N GLN A 41 -8.63 -7.52 2.69
CA GLN A 41 -7.99 -8.49 1.82
C GLN A 41 -8.20 -8.09 0.34
N VAL A 42 -7.15 -8.14 -0.47
CA VAL A 42 -7.27 -7.99 -1.93
C VAL A 42 -8.08 -9.16 -2.49
N THR A 43 -9.03 -8.88 -3.39
CA THR A 43 -9.81 -9.90 -4.10
C THR A 43 -9.61 -9.82 -5.63
N PRO A 44 -9.88 -10.90 -6.37
CA PRO A 44 -9.83 -10.88 -7.85
C PRO A 44 -10.77 -9.84 -8.49
N GLU A 45 -11.94 -9.58 -7.90
CA GLU A 45 -12.88 -8.57 -8.39
C GLU A 45 -12.29 -7.15 -8.30
N MET A 46 -11.54 -6.87 -7.24
CA MET A 46 -10.85 -5.59 -7.06
C MET A 46 -9.74 -5.41 -8.09
N VAL A 47 -9.02 -6.48 -8.42
CA VAL A 47 -8.01 -6.49 -9.50
C VAL A 47 -8.66 -6.26 -10.86
N GLY A 48 -9.80 -6.91 -11.13
CA GLY A 48 -10.54 -6.72 -12.38
C GLY A 48 -11.05 -5.28 -12.58
N SER A 49 -11.51 -4.64 -11.50
CA SER A 49 -12.07 -3.28 -11.53
C SER A 49 -11.06 -2.15 -11.46
N ALA A 50 -9.82 -2.41 -11.03
CA ALA A 50 -8.77 -1.40 -10.98
C ALA A 50 -8.22 -1.10 -12.38
N ASP A 51 -7.86 0.17 -12.63
CA ASP A 51 -7.12 0.56 -13.83
C ASP A 51 -5.62 0.26 -13.71
N ARG A 52 -5.09 0.40 -12.48
CA ARG A 52 -3.68 0.14 -12.12
C ARG A 52 -3.60 -0.50 -10.75
N ILE A 53 -2.62 -1.38 -10.56
CA ILE A 53 -2.36 -2.09 -9.31
C ILE A 53 -0.90 -1.84 -8.96
N ILE A 54 -0.62 -1.29 -7.78
CA ILE A 54 0.75 -1.03 -7.31
C ILE A 54 1.05 -2.00 -6.17
N LEU A 55 2.07 -2.84 -6.33
CA LEU A 55 2.55 -3.75 -5.31
C LEU A 55 3.85 -3.21 -4.71
N MET A 56 3.80 -2.82 -3.44
CA MET A 56 4.87 -2.10 -2.74
C MET A 56 5.63 -3.02 -1.80
N LEU A 57 6.31 -4.05 -2.31
CA LEU A 57 7.21 -4.93 -1.52
C LEU A 57 8.30 -5.58 -2.39
N GLY A 58 8.52 -5.08 -3.62
CA GLY A 58 9.56 -5.57 -4.52
C GLY A 58 9.38 -7.00 -5.05
N ARG A 59 8.30 -7.72 -4.70
CA ARG A 59 8.10 -9.11 -5.12
C ARG A 59 6.65 -9.43 -5.41
N ILE A 60 6.40 -10.11 -6.51
CA ILE A 60 5.10 -10.72 -6.79
C ILE A 60 5.14 -12.19 -6.34
N PRO A 61 4.16 -12.68 -5.56
CA PRO A 61 4.06 -14.11 -5.27
C PRO A 61 3.83 -14.90 -6.58
N PRO A 62 4.54 -16.01 -6.81
CA PRO A 62 4.29 -16.84 -8.00
C PRO A 62 2.89 -17.47 -7.92
N GLU A 63 2.17 -17.42 -9.05
CA GLU A 63 0.80 -17.97 -9.24
C GLU A 63 -0.35 -17.18 -8.57
N ASP A 64 -0.11 -15.92 -8.20
CA ASP A 64 -1.17 -15.03 -7.70
C ASP A 64 -1.98 -14.39 -8.84
N PHE A 65 -3.27 -14.10 -8.62
CA PHE A 65 -4.08 -13.33 -9.56
C PHE A 65 -3.56 -11.89 -9.73
N LEU A 66 -2.77 -11.38 -8.78
CA LEU A 66 -2.01 -10.15 -8.92
C LEU A 66 -0.88 -10.26 -9.96
N SER A 67 -0.20 -11.41 -10.03
CA SER A 67 0.92 -11.65 -10.97
C SER A 67 0.46 -11.82 -12.41
N GLN A 68 -0.81 -12.19 -12.60
CA GLN A 68 -1.40 -12.47 -13.90
C GLN A 68 -2.00 -11.23 -14.56
N SER A 69 -2.12 -10.12 -13.82
CA SER A 69 -2.68 -8.88 -14.33
C SER A 69 -1.61 -8.01 -14.99
N GLU A 70 -1.81 -7.65 -16.26
CA GLU A 70 -0.96 -6.68 -16.98
C GLU A 70 -1.04 -5.26 -16.39
N LYS A 71 -1.97 -5.02 -15.45
CA LYS A 71 -2.16 -3.75 -14.75
C LYS A 71 -1.27 -3.61 -13.51
N THR A 72 -0.52 -4.65 -13.17
CA THR A 72 0.31 -4.71 -11.97
C THR A 72 1.69 -4.11 -12.22
N GLU A 73 2.05 -3.14 -11.38
CA GLU A 73 3.36 -2.52 -11.31
C GLU A 73 3.97 -2.81 -9.95
N VAL A 74 5.25 -3.17 -9.93
CA VAL A 74 5.97 -3.51 -8.70
C VAL A 74 6.88 -2.36 -8.34
N TRP A 75 6.68 -1.82 -7.14
CA TRP A 75 7.58 -0.85 -6.54
C TRP A 75 8.42 -1.57 -5.48
N ASP A 76 9.73 -1.45 -5.61
CA ASP A 76 10.70 -1.98 -4.66
C ASP A 76 10.86 -1.01 -3.49
N ILE A 77 9.83 -0.98 -2.64
CA ILE A 77 9.79 -0.17 -1.43
C ILE A 77 9.92 -1.09 -0.23
N THR A 78 10.78 -0.70 0.71
CA THR A 78 11.01 -1.46 1.95
C THR A 78 9.79 -1.37 2.87
N ASP A 79 9.37 -2.49 3.46
CA ASP A 79 8.32 -2.48 4.49
C ASP A 79 8.82 -1.76 5.76
N PRO A 80 8.17 -0.65 6.20
CA PRO A 80 8.58 0.08 7.40
C PRO A 80 8.22 -0.66 8.70
N VAL A 81 7.55 -1.81 8.64
CA VAL A 81 7.24 -2.62 9.82
C VAL A 81 8.51 -2.93 10.62
N HIS A 82 8.45 -2.68 11.93
CA HIS A 82 9.56 -2.83 12.89
C HIS A 82 10.77 -1.90 12.68
N MET A 83 10.68 -0.91 11.79
CA MET A 83 11.73 0.09 11.60
C MET A 83 11.64 1.23 12.63
N THR A 84 12.73 1.98 12.77
CA THR A 84 12.74 3.20 13.58
C THR A 84 11.96 4.30 12.87
N ARG A 85 11.49 5.30 13.63
CA ARG A 85 10.79 6.47 13.05
C ARG A 85 11.60 7.19 11.97
N GLU A 86 12.91 7.32 12.16
CA GLU A 86 13.81 7.94 11.17
C GLU A 86 13.83 7.12 9.88
N THR A 87 14.03 5.81 9.96
CA THR A 87 14.01 4.92 8.79
C THR A 87 12.63 4.89 8.13
N THR A 88 11.54 4.88 8.90
CA THR A 88 10.17 4.98 8.37
C THR A 88 9.96 6.29 7.60
N ALA A 89 10.46 7.42 8.10
CA ALA A 89 10.35 8.70 7.40
C ALA A 89 11.10 8.70 6.06
N LEU A 90 12.30 8.09 6.00
CA LEU A 90 13.05 7.93 4.76
C LEU A 90 12.30 7.08 3.73
N ILE A 91 11.74 5.94 4.16
CA ILE A 91 10.91 5.06 3.32
C ILE A 91 9.69 5.82 2.77
N MET A 92 9.05 6.66 3.58
CA MET A 92 7.88 7.44 3.15
C MET A 92 8.20 8.47 2.06
N ASP A 93 9.43 8.98 2.01
CA ASP A 93 9.85 9.91 0.97
C ASP A 93 10.09 9.21 -0.39
N GLU A 94 10.26 7.89 -0.42
CA GLU A 94 10.33 7.09 -1.66
C GLU A 94 8.97 6.98 -2.38
N VAL A 95 7.87 7.25 -1.67
CA VAL A 95 6.48 7.11 -2.17
C VAL A 95 5.89 8.45 -2.69
N GLN A 96 6.67 9.55 -2.65
CA GLN A 96 6.23 10.91 -3.00
C GLN A 96 5.91 11.09 -4.49
#